data_AF-X1KH75-F1
#
_entry.id   AF-X1KH75-F1
#
_cell.length_a   1.000
_cell.length_b   1.000
_cell.length_c   1.000
_cell.angle_alpha   90.00
_cell.angle_beta   90.00
_cell.angle_gamma   90.00
#
_symmetry.space_group_name_H-M   'P 1'
#
loop_
_entity.id
_entity.type
_entity.pdbx_description
1 polymer ?
#
loop_
_entity_poly.entity_id
_entity_poly.type
_entity_poly.pdbx_seq_one_letter_code
_entity_poly.pdbx_strand_id
1 'polypeptide(L)'
;FRVGVGRKENLQDVERILKGMMARKYSESVLQMFNEKPGTIVLVRNTSAQTIFLYSENQTLTGNDYPPGDNLIKISAVADPDHRDKSLLTITPEIRSTKTKPQIIRKRGTPRIQENPVLFLFRSMRFQLKMTDGEFMVIGPGIESHRPTSIGHHFLTNTKNNIEYEQFLVLHPQVVRFELKN
;
A
#
# COMPACT_ATOMS: atom_id res chain seq x y z
N PHE A 1 9.77 1.04 -5.53
CA PHE A 1 9.84 0.50 -4.15
C PHE A 1 10.90 -0.57 -4.08
N ARG A 2 11.43 -0.83 -2.89
CA ARG A 2 12.13 -2.08 -2.56
C ARG A 2 11.26 -2.86 -1.60
N VAL A 3 11.28 -4.18 -1.74
CA VAL A 3 10.50 -5.09 -0.90
C VAL A 3 11.45 -6.13 -0.33
N GLY A 4 11.43 -6.30 0.98
CA GLY A 4 12.17 -7.34 1.69
C GLY A 4 11.24 -8.16 2.57
N VAL A 5 11.61 -9.41 2.83
CA VAL A 5 10.86 -10.35 3.67
C VAL A 5 11.77 -10.83 4.79
N GLY A 6 11.20 -10.99 5.98
CA GLY A 6 11.91 -11.51 7.13
C GLY A 6 11.00 -12.33 8.04
N ARG A 7 11.59 -13.02 9.01
CA ARG A 7 10.86 -13.77 10.03
C ARG A 7 10.58 -12.88 11.24
N LYS A 8 9.42 -13.06 11.87
CA LYS A 8 8.94 -12.27 13.03
C LYS A 8 9.94 -12.19 14.17
N GLU A 9 10.74 -13.24 14.39
CA GLU A 9 11.83 -13.24 15.37
C GLU A 9 12.85 -12.11 15.15
N ASN A 10 13.09 -11.72 13.90
CA ASN A 10 14.01 -10.64 13.52
C ASN A 10 13.33 -9.26 13.44
N LEU A 11 12.01 -9.18 13.65
CA LEU A 11 11.26 -7.93 13.49
C LEU A 11 11.74 -6.85 14.47
N GLN A 12 12.03 -7.24 15.72
CA GLN A 12 12.52 -6.30 16.73
C GLN A 12 13.86 -5.67 16.36
N ASP A 13 14.74 -6.43 15.71
CA ASP A 13 16.03 -5.93 15.25
C ASP A 13 15.87 -4.96 14.09
N VAL A 14 15.00 -5.29 13.12
CA VAL A 14 14.65 -4.38 12.02
C VAL A 14 14.03 -3.10 12.56
N GLU A 15 13.10 -3.19 13.51
CA GLU A 15 12.53 -2.01 14.17
C GLU A 15 13.59 -1.18 14.87
N ARG A 16 14.56 -1.80 15.55
CA ARG A 16 15.64 -1.09 16.24
C ARG A 16 16.49 -0.30 15.25
N ILE A 17 16.86 -0.92 14.13
CA ILE A 17 17.62 -0.27 13.06
C ILE A 17 16.82 0.89 12.47
N LEU A 18 15.56 0.66 12.09
CA LEU A 18 14.69 1.71 11.54
C LEU A 18 14.49 2.84 12.55
N LYS A 19 14.27 2.55 13.84
CA LYS A 19 14.15 3.56 14.90
C LYS A 19 15.44 4.36 15.10
N GLY A 20 16.60 3.72 14.95
CA GLY A 20 17.90 4.40 15.02
C GLY A 20 18.17 5.33 13.83
N MET A 21 17.64 4.98 12.64
CA MET A 21 17.76 5.78 11.42
C MET A 21 16.70 6.89 11.32
N MET A 22 15.52 6.69 11.89
CA MET A 22 14.39 7.60 11.76
C MET A 22 14.38 8.65 12.88
N ALA A 23 14.36 9.93 12.51
CA ALA A 23 14.21 11.05 13.46
C ALA A 23 12.79 11.16 14.08
N ARG A 24 11.85 10.24 13.82
CA ARG A 24 10.41 10.42 14.10
C ARG A 24 9.63 9.17 14.51
N LYS A 25 8.43 9.44 15.06
CA LYS A 25 7.45 8.47 15.57
C LYS A 25 7.01 7.45 14.50
N TYR A 26 7.19 6.19 14.88
CA TYR A 26 6.52 5.02 14.34
C TYR A 26 5.01 5.11 14.60
N SER A 27 4.20 4.76 13.60
CA SER A 27 2.74 4.60 13.75
C SER A 27 2.41 3.14 13.47
N GLU A 28 1.69 2.52 14.40
CA GLU A 28 1.18 1.16 14.25
C GLU A 28 -0.32 1.21 13.92
N SER A 29 -0.77 0.33 13.04
CA SER A 29 -2.19 0.19 12.73
C SER A 29 -2.50 -1.26 12.38
N VAL A 30 -3.62 -1.75 12.89
CA VAL A 30 -4.14 -3.07 12.54
C VAL A 30 -5.19 -2.92 11.45
N LEU A 31 -4.98 -3.62 10.33
CA LEU A 31 -5.91 -3.67 9.20
C LEU A 31 -6.54 -5.06 9.13
N GLN A 32 -7.81 -5.16 9.52
CA GLN A 32 -8.57 -6.40 9.36
C GLN A 32 -9.12 -6.47 7.93
N MET A 33 -8.80 -7.55 7.23
CA MET A 33 -9.26 -7.80 5.87
C MET A 33 -10.03 -9.12 5.85
N PHE A 34 -11.14 -9.14 5.14
CA PHE A 34 -11.83 -10.38 4.80
C PHE A 34 -11.30 -10.89 3.46
N ASN A 35 -11.36 -12.21 3.23
CA ASN A 35 -10.98 -12.78 1.94
C ASN A 35 -11.62 -11.98 0.80
N GLU A 36 -10.79 -11.64 -0.19
CA GLU A 36 -11.18 -10.93 -1.42
C GLU A 36 -11.67 -9.48 -1.22
N LYS A 37 -11.69 -8.95 0.01
CA LYS A 37 -11.97 -7.54 0.28
C LYS A 37 -10.67 -6.80 0.55
N PRO A 38 -10.20 -5.97 -0.40
CA PRO A 38 -8.95 -5.25 -0.22
C PRO A 38 -9.07 -4.22 0.90
N GLY A 39 -8.04 -4.15 1.74
CA GLY A 39 -7.81 -3.04 2.63
C GLY A 39 -6.93 -1.95 1.97
N THR A 40 -6.88 -0.77 2.58
CA THR A 40 -6.05 0.34 2.09
C THR A 40 -5.28 0.97 3.24
N ILE A 41 -4.03 1.34 2.97
CA ILE A 41 -3.17 2.09 3.87
C ILE A 41 -2.85 3.42 3.18
N VAL A 42 -3.24 4.52 3.81
CA VAL A 42 -2.91 5.86 3.28
C VAL A 42 -1.50 6.22 3.71
N LEU A 43 -0.61 6.43 2.74
CA LEU A 43 0.79 6.79 3.00
C LEU A 43 0.97 8.31 3.08
N VAL A 44 0.39 9.02 2.11
CA VAL A 44 0.43 10.50 2.05
C VAL A 44 -0.98 11.03 1.80
N ARG A 45 -1.38 12.03 2.57
CA ARG A 45 -2.72 12.64 2.51
C ARG A 45 -2.69 13.98 1.82
N ASN A 46 -3.79 14.34 1.16
CA ASN A 46 -4.02 15.69 0.59
C ASN A 46 -2.89 16.17 -0.32
N THR A 47 -2.37 15.28 -1.17
CA THR A 47 -1.36 15.61 -2.17
C THR A 47 -1.94 16.57 -3.20
N SER A 48 -1.10 17.49 -3.68
CA SER A 48 -1.44 18.34 -4.83
C SER A 48 -1.51 17.52 -6.11
N ALA A 49 -1.86 18.17 -7.23
CA ALA A 49 -1.62 17.57 -8.54
C ALA A 49 -0.14 17.17 -8.66
N GLN A 50 0.10 16.01 -9.25
CA GLN A 50 1.41 15.36 -9.27
C GLN A 50 1.63 14.69 -10.62
N THR A 51 2.78 14.94 -11.22
CA THR A 51 3.24 14.24 -12.43
C THR A 51 4.10 13.07 -12.00
N ILE A 52 3.67 11.86 -12.33
CA ILE A 52 4.40 10.63 -11.99
C ILE A 52 4.91 9.98 -13.26
N PHE A 53 6.20 9.67 -13.25
CA PHE A 53 6.85 8.91 -14.30
C PHE A 53 7.07 7.45 -13.85
N LEU A 54 6.75 6.53 -14.74
CA LEU A 54 6.93 5.09 -14.57
C LEU A 54 7.89 4.59 -15.62
N TYR A 55 8.96 3.96 -15.16
CA TYR A 55 9.87 3.21 -16.01
C TYR A 55 9.38 1.76 -16.11
N SER A 56 9.09 1.33 -17.33
CA SER A 56 8.59 -0.01 -17.61
C SER A 56 9.72 -0.97 -17.93
N GLU A 57 9.48 -2.28 -17.83
CA GLU A 57 10.48 -3.32 -18.11
C GLU A 57 11.00 -3.30 -19.56
N ASN A 58 10.16 -2.84 -20.50
CA ASN A 58 10.54 -2.61 -21.90
C ASN A 58 11.37 -1.33 -22.12
N GLN A 59 11.93 -0.76 -21.03
CA GLN A 59 12.76 0.44 -21.02
C GLN A 59 12.04 1.72 -21.46
N THR A 60 10.70 1.71 -21.51
CA THR A 60 9.93 2.92 -21.81
C THR A 60 9.65 3.73 -20.54
N LEU A 61 9.75 5.05 -20.68
CA LEU A 61 9.35 6.01 -19.66
C LEU A 61 7.99 6.59 -20.04
N THR A 62 7.01 6.42 -19.16
CA THR A 62 5.67 7.01 -19.34
C THR A 62 5.39 7.98 -18.20
N GLY A 63 4.94 9.19 -18.53
CA GLY A 63 4.56 10.21 -17.55
C GLY A 63 3.07 10.49 -17.65
N ASN A 64 2.40 10.63 -16.50
CA ASN A 64 1.00 11.05 -16.46
C ASN A 64 0.79 12.06 -15.33
N ASP A 65 -0.13 13.00 -15.55
CA ASP A 65 -0.59 13.92 -14.53
C ASP A 65 -1.76 13.33 -13.76
N TYR A 66 -1.65 13.34 -12.44
CA TYR A 66 -2.68 12.85 -11.53
C TYR A 66 -3.28 14.03 -10.74
N PRO A 67 -4.60 14.04 -10.53
CA PRO A 67 -5.26 15.10 -9.78
C PRO A 67 -4.89 15.05 -8.28
N PRO A 68 -5.19 16.11 -7.53
CA PRO A 68 -5.06 16.11 -6.07
C PRO A 68 -5.80 14.93 -5.41
N GLY A 69 -5.27 14.43 -4.30
CA GLY A 69 -5.79 13.22 -3.67
C GLY A 69 -4.99 12.70 -2.48
N ASP A 70 -5.06 11.40 -2.27
CA ASP A 70 -4.24 10.66 -1.32
C ASP A 70 -3.43 9.58 -2.06
N ASN A 71 -2.18 9.41 -1.67
CA ASN A 71 -1.32 8.32 -2.15
C ASN A 71 -1.45 7.15 -1.16
N LEU A 72 -1.91 6.01 -1.65
CA LEU A 72 -2.27 4.86 -0.83
C LEU A 72 -1.72 3.55 -1.37
N ILE A 73 -1.55 2.59 -0.49
CA ILE A 73 -1.28 1.21 -0.86
C ILE A 73 -2.54 0.39 -0.62
N LYS A 74 -3.07 -0.20 -1.69
CA LYS A 74 -4.11 -1.20 -1.61
C LYS A 74 -3.49 -2.56 -1.38
N ILE A 75 -4.03 -3.28 -0.41
CA ILE A 75 -3.59 -4.62 -0.03
C ILE A 75 -4.80 -5.55 -0.15
N SER A 76 -4.67 -6.64 -0.88
CA SER A 76 -5.61 -7.75 -0.80
C SER A 76 -4.88 -9.00 -0.35
N ALA A 77 -5.49 -9.73 0.56
CA ALA A 77 -5.00 -11.02 1.03
C ALA A 77 -5.98 -12.12 0.60
N VAL A 78 -5.44 -13.22 0.12
CA VAL A 78 -6.18 -14.45 -0.13
C VAL A 78 -5.51 -15.55 0.67
N ALA A 79 -6.23 -16.13 1.63
CA ALA A 79 -5.73 -17.28 2.38
C ALA A 79 -5.56 -18.50 1.44
N ASP A 80 -4.48 -19.25 1.64
CA ASP A 80 -4.25 -20.50 0.93
C ASP A 80 -5.23 -21.57 1.44
N PRO A 81 -6.02 -22.23 0.55
CA PRO A 81 -6.98 -23.24 0.96
C PRO A 81 -6.28 -24.50 1.52
N ASP A 82 -5.10 -24.84 1.00
CA ASP A 82 -4.35 -26.05 1.34
C ASP A 82 -3.42 -25.83 2.54
N HIS A 83 -2.98 -24.58 2.77
CA HIS A 83 -2.07 -24.23 3.86
C HIS A 83 -2.68 -23.19 4.81
N ARG A 84 -2.98 -23.60 6.04
CA ARG A 84 -3.70 -22.76 7.00
C ARG A 84 -2.95 -21.50 7.44
N ASP A 85 -1.64 -21.55 7.36
CA ASP A 85 -0.68 -20.53 7.76
C ASP A 85 -0.22 -19.64 6.61
N LYS A 86 -0.67 -19.87 5.37
CA LYS A 86 -0.20 -19.11 4.20
C LYS A 86 -1.27 -18.19 3.63
N SER A 87 -0.82 -17.06 3.11
CA SER A 87 -1.64 -16.12 2.37
C SER A 87 -0.88 -15.56 1.18
N LEU A 88 -1.58 -15.30 0.08
CA LEU A 88 -1.08 -14.51 -1.03
C LEU A 88 -1.46 -13.05 -0.81
N LEU A 89 -0.48 -12.22 -0.52
CA LEU A 89 -0.66 -10.78 -0.49
C LEU A 89 -0.46 -10.21 -1.88
N THR A 90 -1.39 -9.37 -2.32
CA THR A 90 -1.24 -8.54 -3.52
C THR A 90 -1.26 -7.08 -3.10
N ILE A 91 -0.26 -6.34 -3.53
CA ILE A 91 -0.04 -4.96 -3.12
C ILE A 91 -0.01 -4.10 -4.36
N THR A 92 -0.82 -3.05 -4.37
CA THR A 92 -0.95 -2.14 -5.52
C THR A 92 -0.93 -0.70 -5.02
N PRO A 93 0.00 0.13 -5.50
CA PRO A 93 -0.05 1.57 -5.26
C PRO A 93 -1.21 2.18 -6.02
N GLU A 94 -1.90 3.14 -5.39
CA GLU A 94 -3.01 3.85 -5.99
C GLU A 94 -3.04 5.31 -5.54
N ILE A 95 -3.62 6.18 -6.38
CA ILE A 95 -4.05 7.52 -5.98
C ILE A 95 -5.56 7.52 -5.85
N ARG A 96 -6.06 7.94 -4.69
CA ARG A 96 -7.46 8.24 -4.47
C ARG A 96 -7.67 9.74 -4.64
N SER A 97 -8.29 10.15 -5.74
CA SER A 97 -8.51 11.55 -6.03
C SER A 97 -9.58 12.17 -5.13
N THR A 98 -9.47 13.48 -4.90
CA THR A 98 -10.55 14.31 -4.36
C THR A 98 -11.74 14.44 -5.32
N LYS A 99 -11.52 14.19 -6.62
CA LYS A 99 -12.61 14.13 -7.62
C LYS A 99 -13.46 12.89 -7.38
N THR A 100 -14.78 13.07 -7.35
CA THR A 100 -15.76 11.99 -7.28
C THR A 100 -16.43 11.76 -8.62
N LYS A 101 -16.96 10.55 -8.83
CA LYS A 101 -17.84 10.21 -9.94
C LYS A 101 -19.12 9.53 -9.42
N PRO A 102 -20.31 9.88 -9.94
CA PRO A 102 -21.53 9.20 -9.55
C PRO A 102 -21.51 7.76 -10.06
N GLN A 103 -21.90 6.82 -9.21
CA GLN A 103 -22.10 5.41 -9.55
C GLN A 103 -23.43 4.93 -9.00
N ILE A 104 -24.15 4.14 -9.81
CA ILE A 104 -25.38 3.48 -9.35
C ILE A 104 -24.98 2.22 -8.60
N ILE A 105 -25.26 2.17 -7.31
CA ILE A 105 -25.08 0.98 -6.47
C ILE A 105 -26.44 0.41 -6.08
N ARG A 106 -26.53 -0.91 -5.93
CA ARG A 106 -27.72 -1.56 -5.35
C ARG A 106 -27.48 -1.79 -3.87
N LYS A 107 -28.26 -1.13 -3.01
CA LYS A 107 -28.23 -1.36 -1.56
C LYS A 107 -29.61 -1.87 -1.13
N ARG A 108 -29.66 -3.12 -0.65
CA ARG A 108 -30.93 -3.80 -0.27
C ARG A 108 -31.97 -3.82 -1.41
N GLY A 109 -31.53 -4.07 -2.64
CA GLY A 109 -32.41 -4.15 -3.81
C GLY A 109 -32.79 -2.81 -4.44
N THR A 110 -32.60 -1.68 -3.76
CA THR A 110 -32.89 -0.35 -4.32
C THR A 110 -31.66 0.26 -5.00
N PRO A 111 -31.76 0.75 -6.25
CA PRO A 111 -30.70 1.52 -6.87
C PRO A 111 -30.54 2.86 -6.16
N ARG A 112 -29.30 3.24 -5.84
CA ARG A 112 -28.95 4.55 -5.28
C ARG A 112 -27.75 5.10 -6.02
N ILE A 113 -27.75 6.41 -6.27
CA ILE A 113 -26.58 7.12 -6.76
C ILE A 113 -25.66 7.37 -5.55
N GLN A 114 -24.42 6.92 -5.66
CA GLN A 114 -23.37 7.19 -4.69
C GLN A 114 -22.20 7.86 -5.40
N GLU A 115 -21.69 8.94 -4.83
CA GLU A 115 -20.42 9.52 -5.27
C GLU A 115 -19.26 8.74 -4.70
N ASN A 116 -18.41 8.20 -5.59
CA ASN A 116 -17.20 7.49 -5.21
C ASN A 116 -15.97 8.23 -5.75
N PRO A 117 -14.87 8.32 -4.98
CA PRO A 117 -13.65 8.93 -5.46
C PRO A 117 -13.09 8.16 -6.66
N VAL A 118 -12.46 8.90 -7.59
CA VAL A 118 -11.76 8.30 -8.73
C VAL A 118 -10.44 7.71 -8.24
N LEU A 119 -10.21 6.43 -8.55
CA LEU A 119 -9.00 5.71 -8.20
C LEU A 119 -8.10 5.53 -9.43
N PHE A 120 -6.82 5.83 -9.29
CA PHE A 120 -5.79 5.60 -10.31
C PHE A 120 -4.84 4.52 -9.83
N LEU A 121 -4.85 3.35 -10.49
CA LEU A 121 -4.05 2.19 -10.09
C LEU A 121 -2.74 2.09 -10.87
N PHE A 122 -1.64 1.88 -10.16
CA PHE A 122 -0.32 1.64 -10.75
C PHE A 122 -0.09 0.14 -10.96
N ARG A 123 -0.76 -0.44 -11.97
CA ARG A 123 -0.77 -1.89 -12.20
C ARG A 123 0.62 -2.49 -12.48
N SER A 124 1.50 -1.76 -13.16
CA SER A 124 2.88 -2.17 -13.42
C SER A 124 3.73 -2.25 -12.15
N MET A 125 3.30 -1.57 -11.09
CA MET A 125 3.96 -1.57 -9.77
C MET A 125 3.27 -2.53 -8.79
N ARG A 126 2.30 -3.33 -9.28
CA ARG A 126 1.66 -4.37 -8.47
C ARG A 126 2.63 -5.52 -8.28
N PHE A 127 2.80 -5.95 -7.04
CA PHE A 127 3.56 -7.15 -6.72
C PHE A 127 2.73 -8.08 -5.85
N GLN A 128 3.09 -9.36 -5.91
CA GLN A 128 2.45 -10.43 -5.16
C GLN A 128 3.50 -11.21 -4.38
N LEU A 129 3.16 -11.55 -3.15
CA LEU A 129 4.07 -12.27 -2.27
C LEU A 129 3.27 -13.30 -1.48
N LYS A 130 3.76 -14.53 -1.48
CA LYS A 130 3.28 -15.56 -0.55
C LYS A 130 3.92 -15.29 0.80
N MET A 131 3.09 -15.14 1.82
CA MET A 131 3.48 -14.89 3.19
C MET A 131 2.99 -16.01 4.07
N THR A 132 3.88 -16.53 4.90
CA THR A 132 3.58 -17.50 5.96
C THR A 132 3.34 -16.76 7.27
N ASP A 133 2.51 -17.32 8.14
CA ASP A 133 2.27 -16.77 9.47
C ASP A 133 3.60 -16.68 10.24
N GLY A 134 3.85 -15.53 10.86
CA GLY A 134 5.15 -15.23 11.46
C GLY A 134 6.22 -14.73 10.48
N GLU A 135 5.90 -14.43 9.22
CA GLU A 135 6.74 -13.63 8.33
C GLU A 135 6.27 -12.17 8.30
N PHE A 136 7.19 -11.23 8.13
CA PHE A 136 6.89 -9.83 7.85
C PHE A 136 7.51 -9.41 6.53
N MET A 137 6.96 -8.34 5.96
CA MET A 137 7.47 -7.72 4.75
C MET A 137 7.72 -6.24 5.01
N VAL A 138 8.82 -5.72 4.48
CA VAL A 138 9.17 -4.29 4.52
C VAL A 138 9.09 -3.74 3.11
N ILE A 139 8.31 -2.67 2.94
CA ILE A 139 8.31 -1.85 1.74
C ILE A 139 9.03 -0.55 2.07
N GLY A 140 10.07 -0.26 1.30
CA GLY A 140 10.87 0.95 1.48
C GLY A 140 11.16 1.69 0.17
N PRO A 141 11.76 2.88 0.27
CA PRO A 141 12.30 3.61 -0.87
C PRO A 141 13.31 2.73 -1.63
N GLY A 142 13.27 2.85 -2.95
CA GLY A 142 14.29 2.29 -3.83
C GLY A 142 15.19 3.39 -4.37
N ILE A 143 16.22 3.03 -5.15
CA ILE A 143 17.13 4.01 -5.75
C ILE A 143 16.40 5.08 -6.57
N GLU A 144 15.33 4.68 -7.25
CA GLU A 144 14.48 5.57 -8.04
C GLU A 144 13.70 6.59 -7.19
N SER A 145 13.51 6.34 -5.90
CA SER A 145 12.75 7.21 -4.98
C SER A 145 13.46 8.54 -4.69
N HIS A 146 14.75 8.66 -5.03
CA HIS A 146 15.48 9.92 -4.99
C HIS A 146 15.06 10.88 -6.13
N ARG A 147 14.38 10.39 -7.18
CA ARG A 147 13.88 11.23 -8.26
C ARG A 147 12.50 11.81 -7.84
N PRO A 148 12.33 13.13 -7.74
CA PRO A 148 11.08 13.75 -7.25
C PRO A 148 9.84 13.39 -8.07
N THR A 149 10.04 12.99 -9.33
CA THR A 149 8.99 12.63 -10.27
C THR A 149 8.65 11.14 -10.28
N SER A 150 9.38 10.32 -9.50
CA SER A 150 9.14 8.89 -9.41
C SER A 150 7.96 8.56 -8.51
N ILE A 151 7.30 7.44 -8.78
CA ILE A 151 6.25 6.92 -7.90
C ILE A 151 6.77 6.64 -6.47
N GLY A 152 8.04 6.22 -6.36
CA GLY A 152 8.65 5.93 -5.06
C GLY A 152 8.71 7.17 -4.18
N HIS A 153 9.15 8.29 -4.74
CA HIS A 153 9.19 9.58 -4.06
C HIS A 153 7.79 10.02 -3.61
N HIS A 154 6.83 10.04 -4.53
CA HIS A 154 5.47 10.48 -4.22
C HIS A 154 4.77 9.65 -3.12
N PHE A 155 5.09 8.36 -3.00
CA PHE A 155 4.42 7.46 -2.07
C PHE A 155 5.17 7.25 -0.75
N LEU A 156 6.51 7.26 -0.76
CA LEU A 156 7.33 6.93 0.39
C LEU A 156 8.24 8.06 0.85
N THR A 157 8.14 9.24 0.25
CA THR A 157 8.85 10.42 0.71
C THR A 157 7.87 11.47 1.19
N ASN A 158 8.18 12.13 2.30
CA ASN A 158 7.36 13.19 2.86
C ASN A 158 8.24 14.34 3.35
N THR A 159 7.77 15.57 3.18
CA THR A 159 8.48 16.77 3.62
C THR A 159 7.76 17.40 4.80
N LYS A 160 8.47 17.62 5.90
CA LYS A 160 7.91 18.36 7.05
C LYS A 160 8.96 19.24 7.68
N ASN A 161 8.63 20.53 7.83
CA ASN A 161 9.55 21.60 8.24
C ASN A 161 10.75 21.71 7.28
N ASN A 162 10.50 21.63 5.98
CA ASN A 162 11.51 21.66 4.90
C ASN A 162 12.60 20.57 4.97
N ILE A 163 12.36 19.52 5.76
CA ILE A 163 13.21 18.34 5.80
C ILE A 163 12.44 17.21 5.14
N GLU A 164 13.11 16.53 4.22
CA GLU A 164 12.62 15.34 3.53
C GLU A 164 12.89 14.10 4.39
N TYR A 165 11.90 13.22 4.49
CA TYR A 165 11.99 11.96 5.21
C TYR A 165 11.48 10.83 4.34
N GLU A 166 12.17 9.70 4.40
CA GLU A 166 11.70 8.46 3.80
C GLU A 166 10.81 7.69 4.78
N GLN A 167 9.82 7.01 4.23
CA GLN A 167 8.85 6.21 4.95
C GLN A 167 9.04 4.74 4.60
N PHE A 168 9.08 3.91 5.63
CA PHE A 168 9.07 2.46 5.52
C PHE A 168 7.73 1.93 6.01
N LEU A 169 7.18 0.97 5.28
CA LEU A 169 5.97 0.25 5.68
C LEU A 169 6.36 -1.17 6.04
N VAL A 170 6.11 -1.55 7.29
CA VAL A 170 6.31 -2.93 7.75
C VAL A 170 4.95 -3.60 7.88
N LEU A 171 4.76 -4.69 7.15
CA LEU A 171 3.52 -5.46 7.12
C LEU A 171 3.76 -6.84 7.70
N HIS A 172 3.02 -7.18 8.74
CA HIS A 172 3.05 -8.49 9.38
C HIS A 172 1.65 -9.12 9.25
N PRO A 173 1.38 -9.88 8.19
CA PRO A 173 0.08 -10.54 8.00
C PRO A 173 -0.11 -11.64 9.04
N GLN A 174 -1.35 -11.78 9.52
CA GLN A 174 -1.77 -12.89 10.38
C GLN A 174 -3.06 -13.49 9.82
N VAL A 175 -3.09 -14.82 9.66
CA VAL A 175 -4.27 -15.53 9.14
C VAL A 175 -5.13 -15.97 10.32
N VAL A 176 -6.31 -15.37 10.47
CA VAL A 176 -7.30 -15.75 11.49
C VAL A 176 -8.46 -16.47 10.82
N ARG A 177 -8.81 -17.66 11.32
CA ARG A 177 -9.97 -18.45 10.87
C ARG A 177 -11.01 -18.50 11.98
N PHE A 178 -12.27 -18.29 11.62
CA PHE A 178 -13.41 -18.43 12.53
C PHE A 178 -14.23 -19.64 12.10
N GLU A 179 -14.54 -20.53 13.05
CA GLU A 179 -15.56 -21.56 12.84
C GLU A 179 -16.92 -20.93 13.09
N LEU A 180 -17.74 -20.84 12.05
CA LEU A 180 -19.15 -20.51 12.23
C LEU A 180 -19.82 -21.73 12.82
N LYS A 181 -20.21 -21.66 14.09
CA LYS A 181 -21.14 -22.64 14.68
C LYS A 181 -22.49 -22.43 13.99
N ASN A 182 -22.90 -23.42 13.20
CA ASN A 182 -24.25 -23.53 12.67
C ASN A 182 -25.25 -23.85 13.78
#